data_AF-A0A0M2KM31-F1
#
_entry.id   AF-A0A0M2KM31-F1
#
_cell.length_a   1.000
_cell.length_b   1.000
_cell.length_c   1.000
_cell.angle_alpha   90.00
_cell.angle_beta   90.00
_cell.angle_gamma   90.00
#
_symmetry.space_group_name_H-M   'P 1'
#
loop_
_entity.id
_entity.type
_entity.pdbx_description
1 polymer ?
#
loop_
_entity_poly.entity_id
_entity_poly.type
_entity_poly.pdbx_seq_one_letter_code
_entity_poly.pdbx_strand_id
1 'polypeptide(L)' 'MNVKFNNAPLWITEKALALLSQFSNSRVIPRRVKNKPLLTLRVNKRWHLLSHNGGKDWQLLTHNDYRNIITQQPEAK' A
#
# COMPACT_ATOMS: atom_id res chain seq x y z
N MET A 1 12.65 -2.59 -6.25
CA MET A 1 11.34 -2.38 -5.59
C MET A 1 11.15 -3.51 -4.60
N ASN A 2 11.13 -3.24 -3.29
CA ASN A 2 10.97 -4.28 -2.27
C ASN A 2 9.48 -4.37 -1.84
N VAL A 3 8.99 -5.59 -1.58
CA VAL A 3 7.59 -5.82 -1.19
C VAL A 3 7.52 -6.75 0.03
N LYS A 4 6.87 -6.28 1.10
CA LYS A 4 6.55 -7.09 2.29
C LYS A 4 5.11 -7.59 2.21
N PHE A 5 4.90 -8.92 2.22
CA PHE A 5 3.59 -9.52 1.93
C PHE A 5 2.69 -9.80 3.14
N ASN A 6 3.16 -9.63 4.38
CA ASN A 6 2.39 -9.82 5.62
C ASN A 6 1.59 -11.15 5.66
N ASN A 7 2.21 -12.27 5.26
CA ASN A 7 1.59 -13.60 5.17
C ASN A 7 0.29 -13.63 4.35
N ALA A 8 0.17 -12.76 3.34
CA ALA A 8 -0.97 -12.76 2.44
C ALA A 8 -1.06 -14.09 1.65
N PRO A 9 -2.28 -14.54 1.31
CA PRO A 9 -2.48 -15.66 0.40
C PRO A 9 -1.76 -15.46 -0.93
N LEU A 10 -1.32 -16.54 -1.56
CA LEU A 10 -0.55 -16.48 -2.82
C LEU A 10 -1.25 -15.65 -3.92
N TRP A 11 -2.54 -15.88 -4.14
CA TRP A 11 -3.32 -15.15 -5.14
C TRP A 11 -3.45 -13.64 -4.86
N ILE A 12 -3.30 -13.22 -3.61
CA ILE A 12 -3.25 -11.81 -3.21
C ILE A 12 -1.87 -11.22 -3.50
N THR A 13 -0.82 -11.97 -3.18
CA THR A 13 0.58 -11.63 -3.48
C THR A 13 0.78 -11.45 -4.99
N GLU A 14 0.26 -12.37 -5.82
CA GLU A 14 0.33 -12.27 -7.28
C GLU A 14 -0.39 -11.02 -7.81
N LYS A 15 -1.62 -10.75 -7.32
CA LYS A 15 -2.35 -9.53 -7.68
C LYS A 15 -1.61 -8.26 -7.28
N ALA A 16 -1.00 -8.25 -6.09
CA ALA A 16 -0.21 -7.13 -5.62
C ALA A 16 1.00 -6.89 -6.53
N LEU A 17 1.75 -7.94 -6.88
CA LEU A 17 2.90 -7.86 -7.77
C LEU A 17 2.50 -7.35 -9.18
N ALA A 18 1.41 -7.87 -9.74
CA ALA A 18 0.90 -7.39 -11.02
C ALA A 18 0.53 -5.90 -10.98
N LEU A 19 -0.07 -5.44 -9.89
CA LEU A 19 -0.41 -4.03 -9.70
C LEU A 19 0.84 -3.15 -9.57
N LEU A 20 1.86 -3.63 -8.87
CA LEU A 20 3.14 -2.91 -8.73
C LEU A 20 3.91 -2.85 -10.05
N SER A 21 3.84 -3.90 -10.88
CA SER A 21 4.38 -3.88 -12.24
C SER A 21 3.66 -2.85 -13.12
N GLN A 22 2.35 -2.71 -12.97
CA GLN A 22 1.61 -1.64 -13.66
C GLN A 22 1.99 -0.26 -13.17
N PHE A 23 2.19 -0.10 -11.85
CA PHE A 23 2.67 1.16 -11.26
C PHE A 23 4.06 1.53 -11.78
N SER A 24 5.02 0.60 -11.86
CA SER A 24 6.36 0.87 -12.38
C SER A 24 6.35 1.28 -13.86
N ASN A 25 5.37 0.78 -14.62
CA ASN A 25 5.12 1.19 -15.99
C ASN A 25 4.23 2.44 -16.11
N SER A 26 4.00 3.16 -15.01
CA SER A 26 3.15 4.36 -14.93
C SER A 26 1.71 4.17 -15.40
N ARG A 27 1.20 2.93 -15.42
CA ARG A 27 -0.17 2.60 -15.86
C ARG A 27 -1.21 2.77 -14.75
N VAL A 28 -0.78 2.71 -13.50
CA VAL A 28 -1.65 2.88 -12.32
C VAL A 28 -1.09 4.00 -11.47
N ILE A 29 -1.95 4.96 -11.12
CA ILE A 29 -1.60 6.10 -10.27
C ILE A 29 -1.93 5.75 -8.82
N PRO A 30 -0.96 5.80 -7.89
CA PRO A 30 -1.21 5.55 -6.49
C PRO A 30 -1.98 6.72 -5.87
N ARG A 31 -2.84 6.42 -4.90
CA ARG A 31 -3.52 7.46 -4.13
C ARG A 31 -2.59 7.94 -3.03
N ARG A 32 -2.56 9.25 -2.80
CA ARG A 32 -1.84 9.83 -1.66
C ARG A 32 -2.76 9.87 -0.44
N VAL A 33 -2.26 9.46 0.72
CA VAL A 33 -3.00 9.57 1.97
C VAL A 33 -3.04 11.03 2.39
N LYS A 34 -4.22 11.56 2.72
CA LYS A 34 -4.40 12.96 3.13
C LYS A 34 -3.49 13.29 4.32
N ASN A 35 -2.81 14.43 4.23
CA ASN A 35 -1.91 14.96 5.27
C ASN A 35 -0.72 14.04 5.65
N LYS A 36 -0.38 13.04 4.84
CA LYS A 36 0.78 12.17 5.06
C LYS A 36 1.57 11.96 3.76
N PRO A 37 2.90 11.81 3.80
CA PRO A 37 3.71 11.48 2.62
C PRO A 37 3.62 9.99 2.26
N LEU A 38 2.44 9.39 2.38
CA LEU A 38 2.20 7.96 2.11
C LEU A 38 1.49 7.79 0.78
N LEU A 39 1.89 6.76 0.04
CA LEU A 39 1.22 6.31 -1.18
C LEU A 39 0.49 4.99 -0.91
N THR A 40 -0.70 4.84 -1.46
CA THR A 40 -1.48 3.62 -1.36
C THR A 40 -2.04 3.17 -2.69
N LEU A 41 -2.05 1.87 -2.88
CA LEU A 41 -2.66 1.19 -4.01
C LEU A 41 -3.64 0.14 -3.48
N ARG A 42 -4.84 0.11 -4.04
CA ARG A 42 -5.88 -0.83 -3.61
C ARG A 42 -5.72 -2.13 -4.38
N VAL A 43 -5.43 -3.23 -3.69
CA VAL A 43 -5.37 -4.55 -4.33
C VAL A 43 -6.77 -5.14 -4.43
N ASN A 44 -7.56 -5.06 -3.34
CA ASN A 44 -8.98 -5.40 -3.34
C ASN A 44 -9.71 -4.72 -2.16
N LYS A 45 -10.87 -5.26 -1.74
CA LYS A 45 -11.62 -4.74 -0.59
C LYS A 45 -10.88 -4.92 0.75
N ARG A 46 -10.12 -6.00 0.92
CA ARG A 46 -9.46 -6.40 2.17
C ARG A 46 -7.97 -6.09 2.22
N TRP A 47 -7.34 -5.80 1.08
CA TRP A 47 -5.89 -5.68 0.97
C TRP A 47 -5.48 -4.38 0.28
N HIS A 48 -4.51 -3.70 0.88
CA HIS A 48 -3.96 -2.43 0.42
C HIS A 48 -2.44 -2.52 0.40
N LEU A 49 -1.84 -2.00 -0.64
CA LEU A 49 -0.42 -1.72 -0.70
C LEU A 49 -0.20 -0.31 -0.14
N LEU A 50 0.79 -0.16 0.73
CA LEU A 50 1.19 1.11 1.33
C LEU A 50 2.69 1.31 1.11
N SER A 51 3.08 2.51 0.73
CA SER A 51 4.48 2.93 0.60
C SER A 51 4.73 4.19 1.40
N HIS A 52 5.80 4.17 2.20
CA HIS A 52 6.23 5.28 3.04
C HIS A 52 7.29 6.17 2.37
N ASN A 53 7.85 5.74 1.25
CA ASN A 53 9.03 6.35 0.63
C ASN A 53 8.81 6.69 -0.85
N GLY A 54 7.59 7.12 -1.18
CA GLY A 54 7.26 7.57 -2.54
C GLY A 54 7.21 6.44 -3.57
N GLY A 55 6.94 5.21 -3.16
CA GLY A 55 6.74 4.07 -4.06
C GLY A 55 7.98 3.21 -4.31
N LYS A 56 9.07 3.41 -3.56
CA LYS A 56 10.28 2.57 -3.67
C LYS A 56 10.10 1.21 -2.99
N ASP A 57 9.51 1.23 -1.80
CA ASP A 57 9.16 0.05 -1.01
C ASP A 57 7.67 0.00 -0.72
N TRP A 58 7.11 -1.20 -0.79
CA TRP A 58 5.69 -1.44 -0.58
C TRP A 58 5.45 -2.49 0.48
N GLN A 59 4.42 -2.26 1.27
CA GLN A 59 3.93 -3.21 2.25
C GLN A 59 2.48 -3.55 1.94
N LEU A 60 2.21 -4.83 1.82
CA LEU A 60 0.89 -5.37 1.65
C LEU A 60 0.25 -5.54 3.03
N LEU A 61 -0.85 -4.85 3.23
CA LEU A 61 -1.53 -4.73 4.51
C LEU A 61 -2.97 -5.16 4.37
N THR A 62 -3.51 -5.72 5.44
CA THR A 62 -4.96 -5.88 5.54
C THR A 62 -5.62 -4.51 5.64
N HIS A 63 -6.92 -4.44 5.38
CA HIS A 63 -7.69 -3.22 5.53
C HIS A 63 -7.60 -2.67 6.96
N ASN A 64 -7.54 -3.56 7.96
CA ASN A 64 -7.44 -3.16 9.36
C ASN A 64 -6.09 -2.51 9.66
N ASP A 65 -4.99 -3.16 9.27
CA ASP A 65 -3.63 -2.64 9.48
C ASP A 65 -3.41 -1.33 8.75
N TYR A 66 -3.86 -1.27 7.49
CA TYR A 66 -3.86 -0.04 6.69
C TYR A 66 -4.62 1.07 7.40
N ARG A 67 -5.85 0.78 7.88
CA ARG A 67 -6.69 1.76 8.58
C ARG A 67 -5.98 2.29 9.82
N ASN A 68 -5.43 1.41 10.65
CA ASN A 68 -4.67 1.78 11.84
C ASN A 68 -3.52 2.74 11.51
N ILE A 69 -2.73 2.46 10.48
CA ILE A 69 -1.59 3.31 10.09
C ILE A 69 -2.05 4.68 9.59
N ILE A 70 -3.12 4.75 8.79
CA ILE A 70 -3.60 6.04 8.29
C ILE A 70 -4.32 6.86 9.37
N THR A 71 -4.99 6.22 10.33
CA THR A 71 -5.75 6.91 11.39
C THR A 71 -4.89 7.35 12.56
N GLN A 72 -3.72 6.74 12.79
CA GLN A 72 -2.74 7.23 13.78
C GLN A 72 -2.21 8.60 13.34
N GLN A 73 -2.91 9.67 13.71
CA GLN A 73 -2.39 11.03 13.71
C GLN A 73 -1.57 11.20 15.00
N PRO A 74 -0.42 11.87 14.99
CA PRO A 74 0.06 12.46 16.24
C PRO A 74 -0.98 13.52 16.61
N GLU A 75 -1.65 13.35 17.75
CA GLU A 75 -2.39 14.45 18.36
C GLU A 75 -1.41 15.62 18.47
N ALA A 76 -1.74 16.72 17.80
CA ALA A 76 -0.97 17.94 17.91
C ALA A 76 -0.98 18.37 19.38
N LYS A 77 0.20 18.38 20.00
CA LYS A 77 0.45 19.04 21.27
C LYS A 77 1.05 20.41 20.99
#